data_AF-A0A2E5JHG3-F1
#
_entry.id   AF-A0A2E5JHG3-F1
#
_cell.length_a   1.000
_cell.length_b   1.000
_cell.length_c   1.000
_cell.angle_alpha   90.00
_cell.angle_beta   90.00
_cell.angle_gamma   90.00
#
_symmetry.space_group_name_H-M   'P 1'
#
loop_
_entity.id
_entity.type
_entity.pdbx_description
1 polymer ?
#
loop_
_entity_poly.entity_id
_entity_poly.type
_entity_poly.pdbx_seq_one_letter_code
_entity_poly.pdbx_strand_id
1 'polypeptide(L)'
;MSTSATEAFSGWCLESAGKGRIELGREHHVFDYYSTINKQSESFVVALDLPIYGEEVLNLSLVSKKISGSFTKRINQTQTIKNFFGVWQSWISAREKNQLPASQFELHGDKLVFIDALSENESVTLTLHALTNDSYFARQTLKYRHRGTNKEMTLEMFTTECRNPAMH
;
A
#
# COMPACT_ATOMS: atom_id res chain seq x y z
N MET A 1 -10.20 8.41 -24.60
CA MET A 1 -10.15 6.93 -24.61
C MET A 1 -9.55 6.51 -23.29
N SER A 2 -10.28 5.80 -22.43
CA SER A 2 -9.70 5.29 -21.18
C SER A 2 -8.87 4.06 -21.52
N THR A 3 -7.55 4.20 -21.47
CA THR A 3 -6.62 3.07 -21.36
C THR A 3 -7.14 2.19 -20.22
N SER A 4 -7.40 0.90 -20.49
CA SER A 4 -7.83 0.00 -19.43
C SER A 4 -6.70 -0.08 -18.40
N ALA A 5 -7.03 -0.19 -17.11
CA ALA A 5 -6.02 -0.29 -16.06
C ALA A 5 -5.01 -1.40 -16.39
N THR A 6 -5.50 -2.49 -17.00
CA THR A 6 -4.74 -3.62 -17.54
C THR A 6 -3.63 -3.27 -18.56
N GLU A 7 -3.79 -2.26 -19.43
CA GLU A 7 -2.70 -1.82 -20.33
C GLU A 7 -1.59 -1.06 -19.58
N ALA A 8 -1.96 -0.32 -18.52
CA ALA A 8 -1.00 0.45 -17.72
C ALA A 8 -0.03 -0.43 -16.91
N PHE A 9 -0.36 -1.70 -16.69
CA PHE A 9 0.46 -2.66 -15.95
C PHE A 9 1.19 -3.67 -16.85
N SER A 10 1.23 -3.43 -18.17
CA SER A 10 2.06 -4.24 -19.06
C SER A 10 3.52 -4.15 -18.64
N GLY A 11 4.13 -5.28 -18.26
CA GLY A 11 5.51 -5.35 -17.77
C GLY A 11 5.69 -5.22 -16.26
N TRP A 12 4.61 -5.04 -15.48
CA TRP A 12 4.67 -5.09 -14.02
C TRP A 12 4.71 -6.55 -13.52
N CYS A 13 5.47 -6.81 -12.47
CA CYS A 13 5.42 -8.07 -11.72
C CYS A 13 4.01 -8.26 -11.16
N LEU A 14 3.40 -9.41 -11.47
CA LEU A 14 2.05 -9.72 -10.99
C LEU A 14 2.09 -10.32 -9.59
N GLU A 15 3.22 -10.88 -9.20
CA GLU A 15 3.48 -11.33 -7.84
C GLU A 15 4.82 -10.76 -7.41
N SER A 16 4.88 -10.23 -6.18
CA SER A 16 6.13 -9.75 -5.62
C SER A 16 6.23 -10.04 -4.13
N ALA A 17 7.43 -10.33 -3.65
CA ALA A 17 7.72 -10.56 -2.25
C ALA A 17 9.04 -9.89 -1.83
N GLY A 18 9.19 -9.66 -0.53
CA GLY A 18 10.42 -9.13 0.03
C GLY A 18 10.24 -8.63 1.46
N LYS A 19 11.02 -7.61 1.83
CA LYS A 19 11.01 -7.06 3.18
C LYS A 19 10.22 -5.76 3.25
N GLY A 20 9.30 -5.69 4.20
CA GLY A 20 8.63 -4.46 4.59
C GLY A 20 9.33 -3.77 5.75
N ARG A 21 9.18 -2.45 5.83
CA ARG A 21 9.66 -1.62 6.93
C ARG A 21 8.61 -0.58 7.31
N ILE A 22 8.25 -0.55 8.59
CA ILE A 22 7.45 0.51 9.20
C ILE A 22 8.38 1.46 9.94
N GLU A 23 8.34 2.75 9.61
CA GLU A 23 9.09 3.82 10.28
C GLU A 23 8.13 4.82 10.96
N LEU A 24 8.31 5.02 12.27
CA LEU A 24 7.65 6.05 13.07
C LEU A 24 8.66 6.76 13.96
N GLY A 25 9.10 7.96 13.54
CA GLY A 25 10.11 8.72 14.27
C GLY A 25 11.45 7.97 14.32
N ARG A 26 11.82 7.42 15.49
CA ARG A 26 13.06 6.65 15.69
C ARG A 26 12.85 5.13 15.72
N GLU A 27 11.60 4.67 15.73
CA GLU A 27 11.26 3.25 15.76
C GLU A 27 11.19 2.70 14.33
N HIS A 28 11.78 1.52 14.13
CA HIS A 28 11.73 0.78 12.88
C HIS A 28 11.31 -0.68 13.14
N HIS A 29 10.39 -1.18 12.33
CA HIS A 29 9.96 -2.59 12.37
C HIS A 29 10.10 -3.19 10.99
N VAL A 30 10.81 -4.32 10.90
CA VAL A 30 11.02 -5.06 9.65
C VAL A 30 10.18 -6.33 9.66
N PHE A 31 9.61 -6.66 8.52
CA PHE A 31 8.68 -7.77 8.37
C PHE A 31 8.70 -8.30 6.94
N ASP A 32 8.03 -9.43 6.68
CA ASP A 32 7.92 -10.00 5.33
C ASP A 32 6.64 -9.52 4.66
N TYR A 33 6.69 -9.22 3.37
CA TYR A 33 5.50 -8.85 2.61
C TYR A 33 5.37 -9.69 1.35
N TYR A 34 4.12 -9.91 0.96
CA TYR A 34 3.73 -10.53 -0.29
C TYR A 34 2.70 -9.64 -0.98
N SER A 35 2.71 -9.60 -2.30
CA SER A 35 1.74 -8.83 -3.06
C SER A 35 1.40 -9.48 -4.38
N THR A 36 0.19 -9.21 -4.84
CA THR A 36 -0.33 -9.73 -6.10
C THR A 36 -1.14 -8.65 -6.83
N ILE A 37 -0.82 -8.43 -8.11
CA ILE A 37 -1.66 -7.69 -9.05
C ILE A 37 -2.48 -8.72 -9.83
N ASN A 38 -3.76 -8.83 -9.50
CA ASN A 38 -4.68 -9.66 -10.26
C ASN A 38 -5.26 -8.84 -11.42
N LYS A 39 -4.91 -9.22 -12.65
CA LYS A 39 -5.38 -8.56 -13.87
C LYS A 39 -6.88 -8.76 -14.11
N GLN A 40 -7.46 -9.88 -13.71
CA GLN A 40 -8.87 -10.21 -13.96
C GLN A 40 -9.79 -9.41 -13.03
N SER A 41 -9.44 -9.34 -11.75
CA SER A 41 -10.18 -8.53 -10.76
C SER A 41 -9.72 -7.07 -10.71
N GLU A 42 -8.72 -6.71 -11.52
CA GLU A 42 -8.06 -5.39 -11.55
C GLU A 42 -7.81 -4.86 -10.12
N SER A 43 -7.13 -5.69 -9.32
CA SER A 43 -6.88 -5.43 -7.90
C SER A 43 -5.42 -5.68 -7.54
N PHE A 44 -4.86 -4.78 -6.75
CA PHE A 44 -3.56 -4.95 -6.11
C PHE A 44 -3.77 -5.33 -4.65
N VAL A 45 -3.30 -6.51 -4.26
CA VAL A 45 -3.39 -7.02 -2.90
C VAL A 45 -1.99 -7.10 -2.30
N VAL A 46 -1.86 -6.72 -1.04
CA VAL A 46 -0.63 -6.81 -0.26
C VAL A 46 -0.95 -7.49 1.06
N ALA A 47 -0.20 -8.54 1.39
CA ALA A 47 -0.15 -9.15 2.71
C ALA A 47 1.14 -8.72 3.42
N LEU A 48 1.01 -8.31 4.67
CA LEU A 48 2.09 -7.88 5.56
C LEU A 48 2.17 -8.93 6.68
N ASP A 49 3.20 -9.77 6.68
CA ASP A 49 3.44 -10.76 7.74
C ASP A 49 4.27 -10.13 8.86
N LEU A 50 3.56 -9.57 9.84
CA LEU A 50 4.16 -8.78 10.91
C LEU A 50 4.53 -9.70 12.09
N PRO A 51 5.83 -9.82 12.46
CA PRO A 51 6.25 -10.73 13.53
C PRO A 51 5.48 -10.46 14.83
N ILE A 52 4.96 -11.51 15.48
CA ILE A 52 4.13 -11.47 16.71
C ILE A 52 2.70 -10.94 16.48
N TYR A 53 2.48 -10.16 15.43
CA TYR A 53 1.21 -9.53 15.11
C TYR A 53 0.42 -10.30 14.04
N GLY A 54 1.03 -11.23 13.31
CA GLY A 54 0.40 -12.01 12.25
C GLY A 54 0.14 -11.22 10.97
N GLU A 55 -0.57 -11.85 10.04
CA GLU A 55 -0.81 -11.29 8.72
C GLU A 55 -1.87 -10.18 8.74
N GLU A 56 -1.57 -9.08 8.05
CA GLU A 56 -2.51 -8.01 7.73
C GLU A 56 -2.57 -7.78 6.22
N VAL A 57 -3.78 -7.65 5.67
CA VAL A 57 -4.00 -7.51 4.22
C VAL A 57 -4.49 -6.11 3.88
N LEU A 58 -3.93 -5.53 2.82
CA LEU A 58 -4.42 -4.33 2.15
C LEU A 58 -4.81 -4.70 0.71
N ASN A 59 -6.00 -4.31 0.29
CA ASN A 59 -6.49 -4.54 -1.06
C ASN A 59 -6.86 -3.19 -1.69
N LEU A 60 -6.30 -2.90 -2.85
CA LEU A 60 -6.60 -1.76 -3.69
C LEU A 60 -7.31 -2.24 -4.96
N SER A 61 -8.57 -1.89 -5.10
CA SER A 61 -9.28 -2.02 -6.38
C SER A 61 -8.84 -0.88 -7.31
N LEU A 62 -8.25 -1.24 -8.44
CA LEU A 62 -7.75 -0.28 -9.43
C LEU A 62 -8.91 0.31 -10.25
N VAL A 63 -10.00 -0.45 -10.42
CA VAL A 63 -11.23 -0.02 -11.12
C VAL A 63 -12.03 0.97 -10.28
N SER A 64 -12.46 0.50 -9.11
CA SER A 64 -13.31 1.29 -8.23
C SER A 64 -12.52 2.34 -7.47
N LYS A 65 -11.18 2.27 -7.54
CA LYS A 65 -10.27 3.20 -6.89
C LYS A 65 -10.43 3.18 -5.37
N LYS A 66 -10.83 2.03 -4.82
CA LYS A 66 -11.14 1.82 -3.40
C LYS A 66 -10.07 0.97 -2.73
N ILE A 67 -9.86 1.25 -1.45
CA ILE A 67 -8.97 0.46 -0.59
C ILE A 67 -9.80 -0.20 0.51
N SER A 68 -9.50 -1.47 0.78
CA SER A 68 -10.01 -2.26 1.89
C SER A 68 -8.86 -3.01 2.58
N GLY A 69 -9.11 -3.61 3.75
CA GLY A 69 -8.07 -4.36 4.45
C GLY A 69 -8.45 -4.83 5.85
N SER A 70 -7.61 -5.69 6.44
CA SER A 70 -7.91 -6.35 7.71
C SER A 70 -7.43 -5.61 8.95
N PHE A 71 -6.46 -4.69 8.85
CA PHE A 71 -5.70 -4.07 9.97
C PHE A 71 -6.39 -4.15 11.34
N THR A 72 -6.21 -5.29 12.03
CA THR A 72 -6.99 -5.65 13.22
C THR A 72 -6.34 -5.12 14.50
N LYS A 73 -7.15 -4.77 15.50
CA LYS A 73 -6.66 -4.54 16.87
C LYS A 73 -6.27 -5.87 17.50
N ARG A 74 -4.97 -6.18 17.53
CA ARG A 74 -4.45 -7.32 18.30
C ARG A 74 -3.97 -6.89 19.68
N ILE A 75 -4.18 -7.78 20.65
CA ILE A 75 -4.21 -7.46 22.10
C ILE A 75 -2.85 -7.02 22.66
N ASN A 76 -1.72 -7.29 21.98
CA ASN A 76 -0.38 -7.10 22.53
C ASN A 76 0.57 -6.25 21.65
N GLN A 77 0.07 -5.11 21.18
CA GLN A 77 0.86 -4.17 20.36
C GLN A 77 1.48 -3.04 21.21
N THR A 78 2.69 -2.61 20.84
CA THR A 78 3.28 -1.35 21.36
C THR A 78 2.36 -0.18 21.01
N GLN A 79 2.40 0.91 21.78
CA GLN A 79 1.54 2.07 21.49
C GLN A 79 1.81 2.64 20.09
N THR A 80 3.05 2.57 19.61
CA THR A 80 3.44 3.01 18.28
C THR A 80 2.78 2.18 17.18
N ILE A 81 2.85 0.85 17.28
CA ILE A 81 2.19 -0.06 16.31
C ILE A 81 0.67 0.08 16.38
N LYS A 82 0.10 0.26 17.58
CA LYS A 82 -1.34 0.58 17.75
C LYS A 82 -1.74 1.86 17.03
N ASN A 83 -0.92 2.91 17.13
CA ASN A 83 -1.18 4.18 16.46
C ASN A 83 -1.07 4.03 14.93
N PHE A 84 -0.06 3.32 14.45
CA PHE A 84 0.10 3.01 13.04
C PHE A 84 -1.14 2.29 12.50
N PHE A 85 -1.49 1.13 13.06
CA PHE A 85 -2.66 0.37 12.62
C PHE A 85 -3.97 1.12 12.84
N GLY A 86 -4.10 1.89 13.92
CA GLY A 86 -5.30 2.68 14.20
C GLY A 86 -5.57 3.72 13.13
N VAL A 87 -4.53 4.39 12.61
CA VAL A 87 -4.68 5.35 11.51
C VAL A 87 -5.06 4.65 10.21
N TRP A 88 -4.39 3.56 9.86
CA TRP A 88 -4.70 2.81 8.63
C TRP A 88 -6.10 2.20 8.67
N GLN A 89 -6.49 1.61 9.79
CA GLN A 89 -7.82 1.06 10.00
C GLN A 89 -8.90 2.13 9.91
N SER A 90 -8.67 3.31 10.51
CA SER A 90 -9.63 4.42 10.47
C SER A 90 -9.80 4.94 9.04
N TRP A 91 -8.71 5.09 8.30
CA TRP A 91 -8.74 5.48 6.90
C TRP A 91 -9.49 4.47 6.02
N ILE A 92 -9.15 3.18 6.12
CA ILE A 92 -9.82 2.11 5.37
C ILE A 92 -11.32 2.11 5.68
N SER A 93 -11.69 2.16 6.96
CA SER A 93 -13.09 2.19 7.40
C SER A 93 -13.84 3.41 6.86
N ALA A 94 -13.21 4.59 6.85
CA ALA A 94 -13.79 5.81 6.31
C ALA A 94 -13.98 5.72 4.79
N ARG A 95 -13.06 5.05 4.08
CA ARG A 95 -13.19 4.79 2.64
C ARG A 95 -14.29 3.81 2.29
N GLU A 96 -14.40 2.70 3.01
CA GLU A 96 -15.47 1.73 2.79
C GLU A 96 -16.86 2.36 2.98
N LYS A 97 -16.97 3.31 3.92
CA LYS A 97 -18.19 4.08 4.18
C LYS A 97 -18.41 5.28 3.25
N ASN A 98 -17.52 5.51 2.27
CA ASN A 98 -17.52 6.67 1.37
C ASN A 98 -17.56 8.03 2.11
N GLN A 99 -16.87 8.14 3.25
CA GLN A 99 -16.85 9.35 4.10
C GLN A 99 -15.72 10.33 3.76
N LEU A 100 -14.90 10.02 2.76
CA LEU A 100 -13.75 10.83 2.34
C LEU A 100 -13.98 11.40 0.92
N PRO A 101 -13.41 12.59 0.60
CA PRO A 101 -13.44 13.19 -0.74
C PRO A 101 -12.97 12.21 -1.83
N ALA A 102 -13.17 12.41 -3.14
CA ALA A 102 -12.62 11.44 -4.10
C ALA A 102 -11.08 11.34 -4.06
N SER A 103 -10.53 10.12 -4.13
CA SER A 103 -9.08 9.91 -4.23
C SER A 103 -8.54 10.41 -5.56
N GLN A 104 -7.32 10.94 -5.53
CA GLN A 104 -6.57 11.31 -6.73
C GLN A 104 -5.68 10.14 -7.16
N PHE A 105 -5.61 9.93 -8.47
CA PHE A 105 -4.76 8.90 -9.08
C PHE A 105 -3.92 9.57 -10.15
N GLU A 106 -2.61 9.40 -10.04
CA GLU A 106 -1.65 9.96 -10.97
C GLU A 106 -0.73 8.85 -11.48
N LEU A 107 -0.56 8.78 -12.79
CA LEU A 107 0.39 7.86 -13.43
C LEU A 107 1.56 8.69 -13.94
N HIS A 108 2.75 8.42 -13.41
CA HIS A 108 4.00 9.12 -13.72
C HIS A 108 5.02 8.12 -14.23
N GLY A 109 5.05 7.89 -15.55
CA GLY A 109 6.00 6.96 -16.18
C GLY A 109 5.91 5.56 -15.57
N ASP A 110 6.88 5.21 -14.75
CA ASP A 110 7.00 3.93 -14.04
C ASP A 110 6.30 3.92 -12.66
N LYS A 111 5.48 4.92 -12.30
CA LYS A 111 4.88 5.03 -10.96
C LYS A 111 3.39 5.30 -11.01
N LEU A 112 2.65 4.62 -10.16
CA LEU A 112 1.27 4.92 -9.84
C LEU A 112 1.22 5.58 -8.45
N VAL A 113 0.68 6.78 -8.38
CA VAL A 113 0.50 7.50 -7.12
C VAL A 113 -0.99 7.62 -6.83
N PHE A 114 -1.37 7.14 -5.66
CA PHE A 114 -2.70 7.28 -5.09
C PHE A 114 -2.62 8.25 -3.92
N ILE A 115 -3.44 9.29 -3.95
CA ILE A 115 -3.47 10.32 -2.90
C ILE A 115 -4.88 10.42 -2.35
N ASP A 116 -4.97 10.43 -1.02
CA ASP A 116 -6.22 10.49 -0.29
C ASP A 116 -6.13 11.56 0.79
N ALA A 117 -7.06 12.53 0.74
CA ALA A 117 -7.17 13.55 1.77
C ALA A 117 -8.13 13.07 2.86
N LEU A 118 -7.61 12.91 4.09
CA LEU A 118 -8.40 12.51 5.25
C LEU A 118 -9.07 13.72 5.91
N SER A 119 -8.37 14.86 5.91
CA SER A 119 -8.83 16.16 6.39
C SER A 119 -8.00 17.27 5.72
N GLU A 120 -8.23 18.54 6.07
CA GLU A 120 -7.41 19.66 5.56
C GLU A 120 -5.91 19.50 5.88
N ASN A 121 -5.59 18.79 6.97
CA ASN A 121 -4.23 18.65 7.48
C ASN A 121 -3.67 17.23 7.36
N GLU A 122 -4.46 16.26 6.90
CA GLU A 122 -4.07 14.85 6.91
C GLU A 122 -4.26 14.23 5.54
N SER A 123 -3.25 13.47 5.11
CA SER A 123 -3.30 12.76 3.83
C SER A 123 -2.59 11.43 3.91
N VAL A 124 -3.07 10.50 3.10
CA VAL A 124 -2.40 9.25 2.77
C VAL A 124 -1.91 9.29 1.33
N THR A 125 -0.70 8.80 1.10
CA THR A 125 -0.15 8.63 -0.25
C THR A 125 0.38 7.21 -0.39
N LEU A 126 -0.19 6.45 -1.32
CA LEU A 126 0.35 5.17 -1.76
C LEU A 126 1.08 5.39 -3.09
N THR A 127 2.36 5.08 -3.13
CA THR A 127 3.17 5.12 -4.35
C THR A 127 3.55 3.70 -4.69
N LEU A 128 3.03 3.25 -5.83
CA LEU A 128 3.40 1.99 -6.43
C LEU A 128 4.39 2.21 -7.56
N HIS A 129 5.54 1.55 -7.50
CA HIS A 129 6.51 1.57 -8.60
C HIS A 129 6.29 0.35 -9.49
N ALA A 130 6.41 0.55 -10.80
CA ALA A 130 6.44 -0.49 -11.79
C ALA A 130 7.61 -1.42 -11.48
N LEU A 131 7.28 -2.68 -11.29
CA LEU A 131 8.25 -3.72 -11.05
C LEU A 131 8.53 -4.39 -12.40
N THR A 132 9.68 -4.13 -13.01
CA THR A 132 10.10 -4.84 -14.23
C THR A 132 11.08 -5.96 -13.86
N ASN A 133 11.17 -7.01 -14.70
CA ASN A 133 12.08 -8.14 -14.47
C ASN A 133 13.56 -7.73 -14.35
N ASP A 134 13.94 -6.55 -14.85
CA ASP A 134 15.31 -6.02 -14.80
C ASP A 134 15.59 -5.20 -13.51
N SER A 135 14.55 -4.93 -12.71
CA SER A 135 14.67 -4.13 -11.50
C SER A 135 15.03 -5.01 -10.31
N TYR A 136 16.33 -5.09 -10.00
CA TYR A 136 16.86 -5.83 -8.84
C TYR A 136 16.32 -5.34 -7.49
N PHE A 137 15.84 -4.10 -7.42
CA PHE A 137 15.22 -3.51 -6.24
C PHE A 137 14.15 -2.52 -6.66
N ALA A 138 12.97 -2.66 -6.08
CA ALA A 138 11.93 -1.67 -6.22
C ALA A 138 11.27 -1.43 -4.88
N ARG A 139 10.85 -0.19 -4.67
CA ARG A 139 10.31 0.28 -3.41
C ARG A 139 8.89 0.75 -3.61
N GLN A 140 7.95 0.12 -2.93
CA GLN A 140 6.59 0.62 -2.80
C GLN A 140 6.52 1.40 -1.49
N THR A 141 5.77 2.50 -1.44
CA THR A 141 5.64 3.29 -0.20
C THR A 141 4.20 3.66 0.08
N LEU A 142 3.75 3.44 1.30
CA LEU A 142 2.50 3.93 1.83
C LEU A 142 2.82 4.92 2.96
N LYS A 143 2.46 6.19 2.77
CA LYS A 143 2.80 7.29 3.66
C LYS A 143 1.55 7.94 4.22
N TYR A 144 1.50 8.13 5.52
CA TYR A 144 0.56 9.02 6.18
C TYR A 144 1.29 10.28 6.64
N ARG A 145 0.69 11.45 6.39
CA ARG A 145 1.24 12.74 6.79
C ARG A 145 0.17 13.58 7.49
N HIS A 146 0.52 14.13 8.65
CA HIS A 146 -0.27 15.14 9.36
C HIS A 146 0.49 16.47 9.40
N ARG A 147 0.08 17.44 8.57
CA ARG A 147 0.74 18.75 8.42
C ARG A 147 0.72 19.56 9.72
N GLY A 148 -0.41 19.58 10.44
CA GLY A 148 -0.54 20.34 11.69
C GLY A 148 0.36 19.89 12.85
N THR A 149 0.81 18.63 12.87
CA THR A 149 1.70 18.09 13.92
C THR A 149 3.09 17.74 13.38
N ASN A 150 3.31 17.92 12.08
CA ASN A 150 4.49 17.46 11.34
C ASN A 150 4.84 15.98 11.57
N LYS A 151 3.83 15.14 11.82
CA LYS A 151 4.01 13.69 11.99
C LYS A 151 3.91 12.99 10.64
N GLU A 152 4.85 12.10 10.38
CA GLU A 152 4.85 11.21 9.21
C GLU A 152 4.98 9.76 9.70
N MET A 153 4.22 8.87 9.10
CA MET A 153 4.35 7.42 9.27
C MET A 153 4.54 6.81 7.90
N THR A 154 5.58 6.00 7.74
CA THR A 154 5.89 5.40 6.45
C THR A 154 5.91 3.89 6.57
N LEU A 155 5.24 3.24 5.63
CA LEU A 155 5.41 1.84 5.29
C LEU A 155 6.15 1.77 3.97
N GLU A 156 7.34 1.15 3.97
CA GLU A 156 8.10 0.84 2.77
C GLU A 156 8.08 -0.66 2.53
N MET A 157 8.00 -1.07 1.27
CA MET A 157 8.10 -2.47 0.86
C MET A 157 9.20 -2.57 -0.19
N PHE A 158 10.24 -3.33 0.13
CA PHE A 158 11.41 -3.55 -0.70
C PHE A 158 11.28 -4.90 -1.38
N THR A 159 10.98 -4.86 -2.68
CA THR A 159 10.82 -6.06 -3.50
C THR A 159 12.17 -6.70 -3.76
N THR A 160 12.29 -7.99 -3.44
CA THR A 160 13.46 -8.83 -3.74
C THR A 160 13.13 -10.01 -4.63
N GLU A 161 11.85 -10.39 -4.71
CA GLU A 161 11.34 -11.40 -5.63
C GLU A 161 10.23 -10.81 -6.51
N CYS A 162 10.30 -11.10 -7.80
CA CYS A 162 9.30 -10.73 -8.79
C CYS A 162 8.96 -11.96 -9.63
N ARG A 163 7.66 -12.21 -9.84
CA ARG A 163 7.17 -13.24 -10.74
C ARG A 163 6.09 -12.69 -11.66
N ASN A 164 6.17 -13.09 -12.93
CA ASN A 164 5.16 -12.80 -13.93
C ASN A 164 4.59 -14.13 -14.49
N PRO A 165 3.56 -14.71 -13.84
CA PRO A 165 3.01 -16.00 -14.23
C PRO A 165 2.41 -16.03 -15.65
N ALA A 166 2.23 -14.87 -16.30
CA ALA A 166 1.79 -14.79 -17.70
C ALA A 166 2.93 -15.01 -18.73
N MET A 167 4.17 -15.27 -18.28
CA MET A 167 5.33 -15.54 -19.13
C MET A 167 5.77 -17.03 -19.12
N HIS A 168 4.92 -17.92 -18.64
CA HIS A 168 5.10 -19.38 -18.72
C HIS A 168 4.08 -20.04 -19.63
#